data_AF-A0A146F7D2-F1
#
_entry.id   AF-A0A146F7D2-F1
#
_cell.length_a   1.000
_cell.length_b   1.000
_cell.length_c   1.000
_cell.angle_alpha   90.00
_cell.angle_beta   90.00
_cell.angle_gamma   90.00
#
_symmetry.space_group_name_H-M   'P 1'
#
loop_
_entity.id
_entity.type
_entity.pdbx_description
1 polymer ?
#
loop_
_entity_poly.entity_id
_entity_poly.type
_entity_poly.pdbx_seq_one_letter_code
_entity_poly.pdbx_strand_id
1 'polypeptide(L)' 'MTASRAKGYDMGLVAILEKPSDLQVYATHPAHLELHEKREQLCEDTLAYDLEY' A
#
# COMPACT_ATOMS: atom_id res chain seq x y z
N MET A 1 -4.05 -19.08 -3.85
CA MET A 1 -2.72 -18.54 -4.25
C MET A 1 -1.67 -19.43 -3.63
N THR A 2 -0.72 -19.98 -4.39
CA THR A 2 0.35 -20.81 -3.81
C THR A 2 1.42 -19.90 -3.21
N ALA A 3 1.91 -20.21 -2.00
CA ALA A 3 2.90 -19.41 -1.26
C ALA A 3 4.14 -19.03 -2.10
N SER A 4 4.49 -19.83 -3.11
CA SER A 4 5.59 -19.56 -4.04
C SER A 4 5.48 -18.24 -4.82
N ARG A 5 4.27 -17.72 -5.08
CA ARG A 5 4.08 -16.46 -5.83
C ARG A 5 4.11 -15.21 -4.95
N ALA A 6 3.97 -15.37 -3.63
CA ALA A 6 3.94 -14.26 -2.69
C ALA A 6 5.34 -13.71 -2.39
N LYS A 7 6.42 -14.39 -2.80
CA LYS A 7 7.83 -14.00 -2.58
C LYS A 7 8.17 -13.65 -1.12
N GLY A 8 7.43 -14.20 -0.15
CA GLY A 8 7.61 -13.89 1.27
C GLY A 8 6.85 -12.66 1.77
N TYR A 9 6.01 -12.02 0.95
CA TYR A 9 5.07 -11.01 1.42
C TYR A 9 3.77 -11.67 1.88
N ASP A 10 3.42 -11.46 3.14
CA ASP A 10 2.21 -12.05 3.75
C ASP A 10 1.03 -11.06 3.81
N MET A 11 1.24 -9.80 3.41
CA MET A 11 0.24 -8.73 3.44
C MET A 11 0.25 -7.91 2.14
N GLY A 12 -0.95 -7.53 1.68
CA GLY A 12 -1.13 -6.65 0.52
C GLY A 12 -2.20 -5.60 0.81
N LEU A 13 -1.94 -4.37 0.35
CA LEU A 13 -2.85 -3.23 0.51
C LEU A 13 -3.10 -2.62 -0.87
N VAL A 14 -4.37 -2.45 -1.23
CA VAL A 14 -4.77 -1.92 -2.53
C VAL A 14 -5.69 -0.73 -2.28
N ALA A 15 -5.28 0.43 -2.78
CA ALA A 15 -6.10 1.65 -2.80
C ALA A 15 -6.53 1.91 -4.25
N ILE A 16 -7.83 2.03 -4.48
CA ILE A 16 -8.39 2.40 -5.78
C ILE A 16 -8.71 3.90 -5.71
N LEU A 17 -8.08 4.67 -6.59
CA LEU A 17 -8.24 6.12 -6.69
C LEU A 17 -8.90 6.46 -8.02
N GLU A 18 -9.75 7.49 -8.05
CA GLU A 18 -10.49 7.89 -9.25
C GLU A 18 -9.62 8.64 -10.26
N LYS A 19 -8.67 9.45 -9.75
CA LYS A 19 -7.79 10.28 -10.58
C LYS A 19 -6.34 10.19 -10.10
N PRO A 20 -5.35 10.32 -10.99
CA PRO A 20 -3.94 10.38 -10.60
C PRO A 20 -3.63 11.51 -9.61
N SER A 21 -4.36 12.63 -9.66
CA SER A 21 -4.22 13.73 -8.70
C SER A 21 -4.53 13.34 -7.26
N ASP A 22 -5.38 12.34 -7.07
CA ASP A 22 -5.85 11.91 -5.75
C ASP A 22 -4.75 11.15 -5.00
N LEU A 23 -3.70 10.68 -5.69
CA LEU A 23 -2.52 10.06 -5.06
C LEU A 23 -1.85 10.99 -4.05
N GLN A 24 -1.69 12.29 -4.38
CA GLN A 24 -1.06 13.25 -3.47
C GLN A 24 -1.91 13.53 -2.24
N VAL A 25 -3.24 13.58 -2.42
CA VAL A 25 -4.20 13.76 -1.32
C VAL A 25 -4.19 12.52 -0.43
N TYR A 26 -4.22 11.33 -1.03
CA TYR A 26 -4.16 10.05 -0.31
C TYR A 26 -2.85 9.92 0.49
N ALA A 27 -1.70 10.25 -0.11
CA ALA A 27 -0.40 10.18 0.54
C ALA A 27 -0.34 11.03 1.83
N THR A 28 -1.02 12.18 1.85
CA THR A 28 -1.02 13.14 2.97
C THR A 28 -2.24 13.02 3.89
N HIS A 29 -3.20 12.15 3.56
CA HIS A 29 -4.44 12.03 4.33
C HIS A 29 -4.16 11.45 5.73
N PRO A 30 -4.72 12.01 6.82
CA PRO A 30 -4.41 11.58 8.19
C PRO A 30 -4.72 10.09 8.42
N ALA A 31 -5.80 9.57 7.84
CA ALA A 31 -6.11 8.13 7.93
C ALA A 31 -5.08 7.24 7.22
N HIS A 32 -4.46 7.73 6.13
CA HIS A 32 -3.38 7.00 5.46
C HIS A 32 -2.09 7.06 6.28
N LEU A 33 -1.80 8.18 6.95
CA LEU A 33 -0.63 8.31 7.82
C LEU A 33 -0.70 7.38 9.05
N GLU A 34 -1.86 7.26 9.70
CA GLU A 34 -2.05 6.30 10.81
C GLU A 34 -1.84 4.86 10.36
N LEU A 35 -2.35 4.51 9.18
CA LEU A 35 -2.13 3.20 8.58
C LEU A 35 -0.67 2.99 8.19
N HIS A 36 -0.01 4.03 7.67
CA HIS A 36 1.40 4.00 7.30
C HIS A 36 2.28 3.77 8.52
N GLU A 37 2.02 4.45 9.64
CA GLU A 37 2.79 4.24 10.88
C GLU A 37 2.63 2.80 11.38
N LYS A 38 1.40 2.26 11.39
CA LYS A 38 1.16 0.86 11.75
C LYS A 38 1.87 -0.12 10.81
N ARG A 39 1.91 0.18 9.51
CA ARG A 39 2.59 -0.67 8.53
C ARG A 39 4.10 -0.71 8.78
N GLU A 40 4.71 0.42 9.14
CA GLU A 40 6.16 0.48 9.43
C GLU A 40 6.53 -0.29 10.70
N GLN A 41 5.61 -0.37 11.67
CA GLN A 41 5.83 -1.14 12.91
C GLN A 41 5.67 -2.65 12.71
N LEU A 42 4.89 -3.08 11.70
CA LEU A 42 4.51 -4.48 11.49
C LEU A 42 5.29 -5.15 10.35
N CYS A 43 5.71 -4.39 9.35
CA CYS A 43 6.31 -4.91 8.13
C CYS A 43 7.78 -4.46 8.00
N GLU A 44 8.68 -5.41 7.79
CA GLU A 44 10.12 -5.13 7.57
C GLU A 44 10.41 -4.70 6.12
N ASP A 45 9.66 -5.24 5.15
CA ASP A 45 9.80 -4.92 3.73
C ASP A 45 8.44 -4.55 3.12
N THR A 46 8.45 -3.56 2.21
CA THR A 46 7.25 -3.02 1.58
C THR A 46 7.50 -2.77 0.10
N LEU A 47 6.63 -3.33 -0.73
CA LEU A 47 6.65 -3.14 -2.17
C LEU A 47 5.37 -2.41 -2.60
N ALA A 48 5.52 -1.23 -3.20
CA ALA A 48 4.41 -0.41 -3.67
C ALA A 48 4.55 -0.09 -5.16
N TYR A 49 3.44 -0.16 -5.89
CA TYR A 49 3.35 0.18 -7.30
C TYR A 49 2.06 0.93 -7.57
N ASP A 50 2.16 2.00 -8.37
CA ASP A 50 0.99 2.66 -8.93
C ASP A 50 0.60 1.93 -10.22
N LEU A 51 -0.66 1.49 -10.29
CA LEU A 51 -1.22 0.80 -11.44
C LEU A 51 -2.27 1.70 -12.09
N GLU A 52 -2.00 2.13 -13.32
CA GLU A 52 -2.97 2.82 -14.17
C GLU A 52 -3.71 1.78 -15.03
N TYR A 53 -5.05 1.89 -15.09
CA TYR A 53 -5.94 0.99 -15.82
C TYR A 53 -6.80 1.75 -16.82
#